data_AF-A0A945LLQ2-F1
#
_entry.id   AF-A0A945LLQ2-F1
#
_cell.length_a   1.000
_cell.length_b   1.000
_cell.length_c   1.000
_cell.angle_alpha   90.00
_cell.angle_beta   90.00
_cell.angle_gamma   90.00
#
_symmetry.space_group_name_H-M   'P 1'
#
loop_
_entity.id
_entity.type
_entity.pdbx_description
1 polymer ?
#
loop_
_entity_poly.entity_id
_entity_poly.type
_entity_poly.pdbx_seq_one_letter_code
_entity_poly.pdbx_strand_id
1 'polypeptide(L)'
;MKEYTNTHDLMGPDSEPLFGGLRHAGVTGRDVAKALRLSPATVSKWRRGHARIPADIQVFLTLLLADHVDRLGDMYATWGPAPASWHLSVRAGMEAARDALSEQENRNRILPPAAVHDGARRFRVWWNAERIAGDISAKPVPAVMQAALQAAL
;
A
#
# COMPACT_ATOMS: atom_id res chain seq x y z
N MET A 1 -30.14 3.36 -15.56
CA MET A 1 -29.02 2.48 -15.16
C MET A 1 -27.77 3.32 -15.30
N LYS A 2 -27.21 3.84 -14.19
CA LYS A 2 -26.07 4.77 -14.26
C LYS A 2 -24.81 3.94 -14.50
N GLU A 3 -24.30 3.99 -15.71
CA GLU A 3 -22.88 3.73 -15.98
C GLU A 3 -22.07 4.75 -15.19
N TYR A 4 -21.44 4.31 -14.11
CA TYR A 4 -20.44 5.10 -13.42
C TYR A 4 -19.08 4.82 -14.06
N THR A 5 -18.77 5.64 -15.06
CA THR A 5 -17.41 5.97 -15.48
C THR A 5 -16.52 6.20 -14.24
N ASN A 6 -15.38 5.49 -14.14
CA ASN A 6 -14.10 6.10 -14.46
C ASN A 6 -12.97 5.06 -14.51
N THR A 7 -12.58 4.71 -15.74
CA THR A 7 -11.55 3.74 -16.14
C THR A 7 -10.11 4.24 -15.91
N HIS A 8 -9.93 5.33 -15.18
CA HIS A 8 -8.63 5.84 -14.77
C HIS A 8 -8.76 6.52 -13.42
N ASP A 9 -8.04 6.00 -12.43
CA ASP A 9 -7.57 6.75 -11.27
C ASP A 9 -6.61 7.85 -11.79
N LEU A 10 -7.19 8.92 -12.34
CA LEU A 10 -6.55 10.10 -12.93
C LEU A 10 -5.79 10.92 -11.88
N MET A 11 -4.78 10.33 -11.23
CA MET A 11 -3.75 11.08 -10.52
C MET A 11 -2.47 10.96 -11.33
N GLY A 12 -1.86 12.11 -11.64
CA GLY A 12 -0.48 12.15 -12.10
C GLY A 12 0.45 11.40 -11.13
N PRO A 13 1.74 11.23 -11.50
CA PRO A 13 2.68 10.49 -10.67
C PRO A 13 2.59 10.96 -9.21
N ASP A 14 2.45 10.00 -8.28
CA ASP A 14 2.48 10.29 -6.85
C ASP A 14 3.74 11.11 -6.58
N SER A 15 3.57 12.35 -6.14
CA SER A 15 4.69 13.26 -5.92
C SER A 15 5.48 12.86 -4.67
N GLU A 16 4.87 12.04 -3.82
CA GLU A 16 5.45 11.46 -2.63
C GLU A 16 5.81 9.98 -2.88
N PRO A 17 7.11 9.61 -2.89
CA PRO A 17 7.58 8.25 -3.18
C PRO A 17 6.93 7.14 -2.34
N LEU A 18 6.61 7.43 -1.07
CA LEU A 18 5.91 6.50 -0.17
C LEU A 18 4.58 6.00 -0.76
N PHE A 19 3.80 6.88 -1.41
CA PHE A 19 2.56 6.47 -2.06
C PHE A 19 2.80 5.70 -3.36
N GLY A 20 3.90 5.98 -4.06
CA GLY A 20 4.37 5.14 -5.16
C GLY A 20 4.65 3.71 -4.69
N GLY A 21 5.41 3.55 -3.60
CA GLY A 21 5.68 2.26 -2.98
C GLY A 21 4.41 1.52 -2.55
N LEU A 22 3.50 2.20 -1.85
CA LEU A 22 2.20 1.64 -1.45
C LEU A 22 1.38 1.15 -2.65
N ARG A 23 1.35 1.94 -3.74
CA ARG A 23 0.67 1.54 -4.99
C ARG A 23 1.31 0.30 -5.62
N HIS A 24 2.64 0.23 -5.66
CA HIS A 24 3.36 -0.97 -6.13
C HIS A 24 3.11 -2.18 -5.23
N ALA A 25 2.87 -1.94 -3.94
CA ALA A 25 2.48 -2.96 -2.98
C ALA A 25 0.97 -3.33 -3.04
N GLY A 26 0.21 -2.76 -3.99
CA GLY A 26 -1.22 -3.02 -4.16
C GLY A 26 -2.15 -2.26 -3.21
N VAL A 27 -1.62 -1.31 -2.42
CA VAL A 27 -2.38 -0.49 -1.47
C VAL A 27 -2.90 0.76 -2.18
N THR A 28 -4.22 0.94 -2.21
CA THR A 28 -4.84 2.12 -2.83
C THR A 28 -4.94 3.30 -1.85
N GLY A 29 -5.16 4.50 -2.38
CA GLY A 29 -5.45 5.67 -1.54
C GLY A 29 -6.75 5.52 -0.70
N ARG A 30 -7.69 4.68 -1.16
CA ARG A 30 -8.90 4.34 -0.42
C ARG A 30 -8.57 3.45 0.79
N ASP A 31 -7.69 2.47 0.61
CA ASP A 31 -7.25 1.58 1.68
C ASP A 31 -6.51 2.37 2.76
N VAL A 32 -5.65 3.32 2.35
CA VAL A 32 -4.99 4.26 3.27
C VAL A 32 -6.01 5.10 4.04
N ALA A 33 -7.00 5.67 3.35
CA ALA A 33 -8.04 6.48 3.98
C ALA A 33 -8.84 5.65 5.00
N LYS A 34 -9.18 4.41 4.67
CA LYS A 34 -9.86 3.46 5.56
C LYS A 34 -9.00 3.12 6.78
N ALA A 35 -7.74 2.75 6.57
CA ALA A 35 -6.80 2.36 7.62
C ALA A 35 -6.59 3.49 8.64
N LEU A 36 -6.50 4.74 8.17
CA LEU A 36 -6.32 5.93 9.00
C LEU A 36 -7.63 6.55 9.50
N ARG A 37 -8.80 6.05 9.07
CA ARG A 37 -10.13 6.64 9.33
C ARG A 37 -10.21 8.12 8.92
N LEU A 38 -9.66 8.43 7.75
CA LEU A 38 -9.64 9.77 7.18
C LEU A 38 -10.50 9.85 5.92
N SER A 39 -10.80 11.06 5.47
CA SER A 39 -11.41 11.25 4.15
C SER A 39 -10.44 10.90 3.02
N PRO A 40 -10.91 10.31 1.89
CA PRO A 40 -10.07 10.11 0.71
C PRO A 40 -9.46 11.41 0.17
N ALA A 41 -10.14 12.55 0.37
CA ALA A 41 -9.65 13.87 -0.04
C ALA A 41 -8.38 14.28 0.72
N THR A 42 -8.25 13.92 2.00
CA THR A 42 -7.03 14.15 2.79
C THR A 42 -5.84 13.41 2.19
N VAL A 43 -6.04 12.12 1.89
CA VAL A 43 -5.00 11.27 1.28
C VAL A 43 -4.61 11.79 -0.11
N SER A 44 -5.60 12.22 -0.92
CA SER A 44 -5.34 12.83 -2.23
C SER A 44 -4.45 14.09 -2.15
N LYS A 45 -4.63 14.92 -1.12
CA LYS A 45 -3.78 16.11 -0.94
C LYS A 45 -2.33 15.73 -0.63
N TRP A 46 -2.12 14.70 0.19
CA TRP A 46 -0.78 14.18 0.49
C TRP A 46 -0.10 13.59 -0.75
N ARG A 47 -0.81 12.73 -1.49
CA ARG A 47 -0.31 12.09 -2.72
C ARG A 47 0.19 13.08 -3.77
N ARG A 48 -0.51 14.22 -3.88
CA ARG A 48 -0.19 15.29 -4.83
C ARG A 48 0.80 16.34 -4.27
N GLY A 49 1.31 16.16 -3.06
CA GLY A 49 2.18 17.14 -2.41
C GLY A 49 1.50 18.46 -2.05
N HIS A 50 0.17 18.55 -2.11
CA HIS A 50 -0.59 19.75 -1.74
C HIS A 50 -0.75 19.91 -0.22
N ALA A 51 -0.37 18.91 0.56
CA ALA A 51 -0.30 18.98 2.01
C ALA A 51 0.84 18.09 2.52
N ARG A 52 1.48 18.51 3.61
CA ARG A 52 2.49 17.70 4.30
C ARG A 52 1.81 16.55 5.05
N ILE A 53 2.46 15.38 5.02
CA ILE A 53 2.04 14.22 5.82
C ILE A 53 2.53 14.42 7.26
N PRO A 54 1.67 14.30 8.28
CA PRO A 54 2.11 14.31 9.69
C PRO A 54 3.14 13.22 9.97
N ALA A 55 4.12 13.50 10.84
CA ALA A 55 5.25 12.61 11.08
C ALA A 55 4.84 11.22 11.60
N ASP A 56 3.88 11.16 12.52
CA ASP A 56 3.33 9.89 13.03
C ASP A 56 2.61 9.10 11.93
N ILE A 57 1.95 9.80 11.01
CA ILE A 57 1.30 9.19 9.85
C ILE A 57 2.32 8.68 8.83
N GLN A 58 3.45 9.38 8.62
CA GLN A 58 4.53 8.86 7.78
C GLN A 58 5.04 7.51 8.31
N VAL A 59 5.29 7.43 9.62
CA VAL A 59 5.72 6.20 10.28
C VAL A 59 4.68 5.09 10.15
N PHE A 60 3.39 5.40 10.36
CA PHE A 60 2.31 4.44 10.14
C PHE A 60 2.32 3.88 8.71
N LEU A 61 2.43 4.75 7.72
CA LEU A 61 2.40 4.37 6.30
C LEU A 61 3.66 3.59 5.89
N THR A 62 4.82 3.88 6.49
CA THR A 62 6.04 3.07 6.32
C THR A 62 5.84 1.64 6.81
N LEU A 63 5.25 1.47 8.00
CA LEU A 63 4.98 0.14 8.56
C LEU A 63 3.91 -0.60 7.75
N LEU A 64 2.91 0.12 7.23
CA LEU A 64 1.92 -0.43 6.30
C LEU A 64 2.57 -0.95 5.01
N LEU A 65 3.51 -0.19 4.45
CA LEU A 65 4.27 -0.58 3.27
C LEU A 65 5.14 -1.81 3.56
N ALA A 66 5.86 -1.82 4.68
CA ALA A 66 6.70 -2.95 5.08
C ALA A 66 5.88 -4.26 5.18
N ASP A 67 4.75 -4.21 5.88
CA ASP A 67 3.83 -5.35 5.96
C ASP A 67 3.38 -5.86 4.58
N HIS A 68 2.99 -4.96 3.67
CA HIS A 68 2.53 -5.39 2.35
C HIS A 68 3.67 -5.93 1.49
N VAL A 69 4.89 -5.42 1.64
CA VAL A 69 6.08 -5.98 1.00
C VAL A 69 6.35 -7.40 1.50
N ASP A 70 6.22 -7.65 2.80
CA ASP A 70 6.38 -8.99 3.37
C ASP A 70 5.31 -9.94 2.84
N ARG A 71 4.04 -9.52 2.85
CA ARG A 71 2.92 -10.31 2.27
C ARG A 71 3.12 -10.63 0.78
N LEU A 72 3.65 -9.69 0.00
CA LEU A 72 3.98 -9.91 -1.40
C LEU A 72 5.11 -10.93 -1.56
N GLY A 73 6.11 -10.87 -0.69
CA GLY A 73 7.19 -11.86 -0.64
C GLY A 73 6.67 -13.27 -0.34
N ASP A 74 5.82 -13.41 0.68
CA ASP A 74 5.20 -14.68 1.05
C ASP A 74 4.33 -15.25 -0.07
N MET A 75 3.52 -14.39 -0.69
CA MET A 75 2.67 -14.76 -1.83
C MET A 75 3.50 -15.18 -3.04
N TYR A 76 4.63 -14.51 -3.31
CA TYR A 76 5.54 -14.89 -4.39
C TYR A 76 6.22 -16.24 -4.12
N ALA A 77 6.64 -16.50 -2.88
CA ALA A 77 7.30 -17.76 -2.50
C ALA A 77 6.38 -18.98 -2.58
N THR A 78 5.07 -18.78 -2.45
CA THR A 78 4.07 -19.86 -2.41
C THR A 78 3.31 -20.06 -3.73
N TRP A 79 3.64 -19.28 -4.78
CA TRP A 79 2.90 -19.33 -6.03
C TRP A 79 3.31 -20.50 -6.95
N GLY A 80 2.31 -21.16 -7.54
CA GLY A 80 2.47 -22.16 -8.62
C GLY A 80 2.83 -21.56 -10.00
N PRO A 81 2.61 -22.28 -11.11
CA PRO A 81 3.04 -21.82 -12.44
C PRO A 81 2.21 -20.60 -12.91
N ALA A 82 2.87 -19.47 -13.16
CA ALA A 82 2.32 -18.30 -13.83
C ALA A 82 3.18 -17.90 -15.05
N PRO A 83 2.65 -17.12 -16.01
CA PRO A 83 3.44 -16.68 -17.16
C PRO A 83 4.69 -15.89 -16.77
N ALA A 84 5.80 -16.07 -17.48
CA ALA A 84 7.07 -15.39 -17.17
C ALA A 84 6.96 -13.85 -17.16
N SER A 85 6.17 -13.28 -18.07
CA SER A 85 5.89 -11.83 -18.12
C SER A 85 5.18 -11.32 -16.86
N TRP A 86 4.34 -12.15 -16.26
CA TRP A 86 3.65 -11.85 -15.01
C TRP A 86 4.60 -11.89 -13.81
N HIS A 87 5.47 -12.92 -13.73
CA HIS A 87 6.50 -12.97 -12.69
C HIS A 87 7.43 -11.75 -12.76
N LEU A 88 7.79 -11.31 -13.96
CA LEU A 88 8.60 -10.11 -14.17
C LEU A 88 7.91 -8.83 -13.68
N SER A 89 6.63 -8.64 -14.00
CA SER A 89 5.91 -7.42 -13.60
C SER A 89 5.68 -7.35 -12.09
N VAL A 90 5.34 -8.47 -11.45
CA VAL A 90 5.17 -8.55 -9.99
C VAL A 90 6.49 -8.35 -9.28
N ARG A 91 7.57 -8.97 -9.77
CA ARG A 91 8.91 -8.79 -9.22
C ARG A 91 9.35 -7.32 -9.31
N ALA A 92 9.17 -6.69 -10.47
CA ALA A 92 9.51 -5.27 -10.65
C ALA A 92 8.70 -4.37 -9.71
N GLY A 93 7.40 -4.67 -9.50
CA GLY A 93 6.58 -3.98 -8.50
C GLY A 93 7.09 -4.16 -7.07
N MET A 94 7.44 -5.39 -6.69
CA MET A 94 7.99 -5.68 -5.36
C MET A 94 9.34 -4.98 -5.13
N GLU A 95 10.23 -4.96 -6.12
CA GLU A 95 11.50 -4.25 -6.07
C GLU A 95 11.27 -2.74 -5.91
N ALA A 96 10.37 -2.14 -6.70
CA ALA A 96 10.01 -0.72 -6.56
C ALA A 96 9.40 -0.38 -5.18
N ALA A 97 8.59 -1.29 -4.61
CA ALA A 97 8.03 -1.12 -3.28
C ALA A 97 9.11 -1.18 -2.18
N ARG A 98 10.11 -2.06 -2.32
CA ARG A 98 11.27 -2.17 -1.42
C ARG A 98 12.15 -0.93 -1.49
N ASP A 99 12.44 -0.43 -2.68
CA ASP A 99 13.23 0.80 -2.86
C ASP A 99 12.54 1.99 -2.19
N ALA A 100 11.22 2.14 -2.39
CA ALA A 100 10.42 3.17 -1.74
C ALA A 100 10.39 3.02 -0.21
N LEU A 101 10.36 1.78 0.29
CA LEU A 101 10.42 1.49 1.73
C LEU A 101 11.77 1.94 2.31
N SER A 102 12.88 1.52 1.73
CA SER A 102 14.23 1.88 2.20
C SER A 102 14.46 3.39 2.19
N GLU A 103 14.00 4.09 1.14
CA GLU A 103 14.05 5.55 1.08
C GLU A 103 13.22 6.20 2.21
N GLN A 104 12.00 5.70 2.45
CA GLN A 104 11.16 6.24 3.52
C GLN A 104 11.71 5.94 4.92
N GLU A 105 12.28 4.76 5.15
CA GLU A 105 12.96 4.43 6.41
C GLU A 105 14.12 5.39 6.68
N ASN A 106 14.89 5.74 5.65
CA ASN A 106 15.95 6.73 5.76
C ASN A 106 15.40 8.12 6.13
N ARG A 107 14.30 8.55 5.51
CA ARG A 107 13.60 9.81 5.89
C ARG A 107 13.08 9.78 7.32
N ASN A 108 12.63 8.62 7.78
CA ASN A 108 12.10 8.47 9.14
C ASN A 108 13.18 8.59 10.23
N ARG A 109 14.48 8.44 9.89
CA ARG A 109 15.60 8.52 10.86
C ARG A 109 15.71 9.88 11.57
N ILE A 110 15.23 10.95 10.95
CA ILE A 110 15.29 12.31 11.51
C ILE A 110 13.99 12.72 12.22
N LEU A 111 13.00 11.82 12.31
CA LEU A 111 11.73 12.14 12.95
C LEU A 111 11.88 12.16 14.49
N PRO A 112 11.09 13.00 15.18
CA PRO A 112 11.08 13.00 16.64
C PRO A 112 10.69 11.62 17.20
N PRO A 113 11.34 11.13 18.28
CA PRO A 113 11.02 9.83 18.87
C PRO A 113 9.53 9.65 19.22
N ALA A 114 8.87 10.71 19.67
CA ALA A 114 7.43 10.70 19.95
C ALA A 114 6.59 10.36 18.71
N ALA A 115 6.93 10.91 17.55
CA ALA A 115 6.22 10.62 16.30
C ALA A 115 6.43 9.17 15.86
N VAL A 116 7.63 8.62 16.06
CA VAL A 116 7.93 7.20 15.78
C VAL A 116 7.08 6.30 16.68
N HIS A 117 7.03 6.60 17.98
CA HIS A 117 6.21 5.86 18.93
C HIS A 117 4.72 5.92 18.57
N ASP A 118 4.21 7.11 18.29
CA ASP A 118 2.79 7.31 18.00
C ASP A 118 2.38 6.63 16.68
N GLY A 119 3.21 6.73 15.65
CA GLY A 119 3.00 6.04 14.38
C GLY A 119 3.00 4.52 14.54
N ALA A 120 3.99 3.97 15.27
CA ALA A 120 4.06 2.54 15.57
C ALA A 120 2.86 2.06 16.40
N ARG A 121 2.41 2.86 17.38
CA ARG A 121 1.22 2.56 18.18
C ARG A 121 -0.04 2.51 17.31
N ARG A 122 -0.23 3.50 16.42
CA ARG A 122 -1.35 3.50 15.46
C ARG A 122 -1.33 2.27 14.57
N PHE A 123 -0.15 1.93 14.03
CA PHE A 123 0.03 0.77 13.17
C PHE A 123 -0.37 -0.51 13.91
N ARG A 124 0.12 -0.70 15.15
CA ARG A 124 -0.21 -1.87 15.97
C ARG A 124 -1.72 -2.00 16.23
N VAL A 125 -2.41 -0.90 16.50
CA VAL A 125 -3.87 -0.90 16.70
C VAL A 125 -4.60 -1.33 15.42
N TRP A 126 -4.22 -0.75 14.28
CA TRP A 126 -4.78 -1.14 12.98
C TRP A 126 -4.48 -2.60 12.64
N TRP A 127 -3.22 -3.02 12.79
CA TRP A 127 -2.73 -4.38 12.52
C TRP A 127 -3.51 -5.44 13.29
N ASN A 128 -3.70 -5.21 14.58
CA ASN A 128 -4.48 -6.13 15.42
C ASN A 128 -5.94 -6.20 14.97
N ALA A 129 -6.55 -5.07 14.60
CA ALA A 129 -7.93 -5.05 14.12
C ALA A 129 -8.08 -5.79 12.77
N GLU A 130 -7.14 -5.60 11.84
CA GLU A 130 -7.14 -6.30 10.55
C GLU A 130 -6.87 -7.81 10.71
N ARG A 131 -5.96 -8.22 11.61
CA ARG A 131 -5.75 -9.65 11.89
C ARG A 131 -6.98 -10.31 12.48
N ILE A 132 -7.64 -9.67 13.45
CA ILE A 132 -8.90 -10.19 14.00
C ILE A 132 -9.97 -10.30 12.91
N ALA A 133 -10.09 -9.28 12.05
CA ALA A 133 -11.04 -9.32 10.94
C ALA A 133 -10.68 -10.37 9.88
N GLY A 134 -9.40 -10.57 9.58
CA GLY A 134 -8.88 -11.53 8.61
C GLY A 134 -8.95 -12.98 9.07
N ASP A 135 -8.70 -13.25 10.36
CA ASP A 135 -8.88 -14.57 10.97
C ASP A 135 -10.36 -15.00 10.97
N ILE A 136 -11.30 -14.03 10.98
CA ILE A 136 -12.75 -14.27 10.86
C ILE A 136 -13.20 -14.33 9.39
N SER A 137 -12.48 -13.67 8.48
CA SER A 137 -12.83 -13.53 7.07
C SER A 137 -11.67 -14.01 6.20
N ALA A 138 -11.49 -15.33 6.09
CA ALA A 138 -10.71 -15.90 5.00
C ALA A 138 -11.30 -15.42 3.65
N LYS A 139 -10.67 -14.43 3.01
CA LYS A 139 -11.13 -13.81 1.76
C LYS A 139 -10.05 -12.90 1.18
N PRO A 140 -10.14 -12.57 -0.11
CA PRO A 140 -9.99 -13.42 -1.28
C PRO A 140 -8.69 -13.03 -2.04
N VAL A 141 -8.44 -13.72 -3.14
CA VAL A 141 -7.42 -13.43 -4.16
C VAL A 141 -7.32 -11.90 -4.49
N PRO A 142 -6.14 -11.26 -4.40
CA PRO A 142 -5.96 -9.82 -4.65
C PRO A 142 -6.44 -9.35 -6.03
N ALA A 143 -6.90 -8.11 -6.15
CA ALA A 143 -7.42 -7.54 -7.41
C ALA A 143 -6.43 -7.62 -8.60
N VAL A 144 -5.12 -7.62 -8.31
CA VAL A 144 -4.05 -7.81 -9.32
C VAL A 144 -4.12 -9.19 -9.97
N MET A 145 -4.54 -10.23 -9.23
CA MET A 145 -4.79 -11.57 -9.78
C MET A 145 -6.06 -11.61 -10.64
N GLN A 146 -7.08 -10.83 -10.30
CA GLN A 146 -8.34 -10.80 -11.03
C GLN A 146 -8.17 -10.19 -12.43
N ALA A 147 -7.32 -9.17 -12.56
CA ALA A 147 -6.96 -8.58 -13.85
C ALA A 147 -6.10 -9.53 -14.71
N ALA A 148 -5.20 -10.29 -14.10
CA ALA A 148 -4.34 -11.24 -14.82
C ALA A 148 -5.10 -12.48 -15.32
N LEU A 149 -6.06 -12.99 -14.54
CA LEU A 149 -6.92 -14.11 -14.94
C LEU A 149 -7.85 -13.75 -16.12
N GLN A 150 -8.31 -12.49 -16.20
CA GLN A 150 -9.13 -12.03 -17.32
C GLN A 150 -8.34 -11.77 -18.61
N ALA A 151 -7.02 -11.63 -18.53
CA ALA A 151 -6.15 -11.45 -19.69
C ALA A 151 -5.60 -12.80 -20.25
N ALA A 152 -5.89 -13.92 -19.58
CA ALA A 152 -5.45 -15.26 -19.96
C ALA A 152 -6.55 -16.14 -20.60
N LEU A 153 -7.74 -15.57 -20.83
CA LEU A 153 -8.85 -16.13 -21.61
C LEU A 153 -9.01 -15.37 -22.92
#